data_AF-A0A183Q7I1-F1
#
_entry.id   AF-A0A183Q7I1-F1
#
_cell.length_a   1.000
_cell.length_b   1.000
_cell.length_c   1.000
_cell.angle_alpha   90.00
_cell.angle_beta   90.00
_cell.angle_gamma   90.00
#
_symmetry.space_group_name_H-M   'P 1'
#
loop_
_entity.id
_entity.type
_entity.pdbx_description
1 polymer ?
#
loop_
_entity_poly.entity_id
_entity_poly.type
_entity_poly.pdbx_seq_one_letter_code
_entity_poly.pdbx_strand_id
1 'polypeptide(L)'
;MESSWKGIKEAITSTCYEVLDRKKHHHKEWITVDTLDKIRERSNKKAAINTSRMRAEKAKAQAEYTEVNKQVKRSIRNDKCKYVEDLAMTAEKAARE
;
A
#
# COMPACT_ATOMS: atom_id res chain seq x y z
N MET A 1 -4.66 -38.44 -11.31
CA MET A 1 -4.79 -37.19 -12.09
C MET A 1 -4.48 -35.95 -11.26
N GLU A 2 -4.93 -35.84 -10.01
CA GLU A 2 -4.56 -34.69 -9.15
C GLU A 2 -3.06 -34.61 -8.85
N SER A 3 -2.39 -35.75 -8.69
CA SER A 3 -0.95 -35.83 -8.39
C SER A 3 -0.08 -35.30 -9.54
N SER A 4 -0.41 -35.65 -10.78
CA SER A 4 0.29 -35.17 -11.98
C SER A 4 0.07 -33.66 -12.19
N TRP A 5 -1.14 -33.18 -11.91
CA TRP A 5 -1.45 -31.75 -11.97
C TRP A 5 -0.70 -30.94 -10.91
N LYS A 6 -0.56 -31.49 -9.70
CA LYS A 6 0.22 -30.88 -8.62
C LYS A 6 1.71 -30.76 -8.99
N GLY A 7 2.29 -31.83 -9.55
CA GLY A 7 3.70 -31.81 -9.97
C GLY A 7 4.00 -30.78 -11.05
N ILE A 8 3.11 -30.62 -12.04
CA ILE A 8 3.24 -29.59 -13.09
C ILE A 8 3.21 -28.19 -12.47
N LYS A 9 2.29 -27.96 -11.53
CA LYS A 9 2.15 -26.67 -10.86
C LYS A 9 3.39 -26.32 -10.03
N GLU A 10 3.97 -27.29 -9.34
CA GLU A 10 5.19 -27.13 -8.55
C GLU A 10 6.42 -26.85 -9.43
N ALA A 11 6.59 -27.59 -10.54
CA ALA A 11 7.69 -27.37 -11.48
C ALA A 11 7.67 -25.95 -12.05
N ILE A 12 6.51 -25.50 -12.55
CA ILE A 12 6.33 -24.15 -13.08
C ILE A 12 6.60 -23.09 -12.00
N THR A 13 6.10 -23.31 -10.78
CA THR A 13 6.31 -22.38 -9.66
C THR A 13 7.79 -22.30 -9.28
N SER A 14 8.51 -23.42 -9.29
CA SER A 14 9.94 -23.49 -8.98
C SER A 14 10.78 -22.74 -10.00
N THR A 15 10.55 -22.96 -11.31
CA THR A 15 11.26 -22.26 -12.37
C THR A 15 11.01 -20.75 -12.32
N CYS A 16 9.77 -20.34 -12.02
CA CYS A 16 9.45 -18.93 -11.82
C CYS A 16 10.21 -18.30 -10.64
N TYR A 17 10.37 -19.01 -9.51
CA TYR A 17 11.14 -18.50 -8.38
C TYR A 17 12.64 -18.46 -8.63
N GLU A 18 13.18 -19.42 -9.40
CA GLU A 18 14.61 -19.44 -9.76
C GLU A 18 14.97 -18.30 -10.73
N VAL A 19 14.11 -18.04 -11.71
CA VAL A 19 14.39 -17.03 -12.76
C VAL A 19 14.04 -15.61 -12.32
N LEU A 20 12.92 -15.42 -11.61
CA LEU A 20 12.40 -14.08 -11.29
C LEU A 20 12.69 -13.64 -9.85
N ASP A 21 13.34 -14.50 -9.05
CA ASP A 21 13.44 -14.41 -7.59
C ASP A 21 12.05 -14.37 -6.91
N ARG A 22 11.97 -14.70 -5.62
CA ARG A 22 10.76 -14.38 -4.88
C ARG A 22 10.68 -12.87 -4.77
N LYS A 23 9.56 -12.28 -5.24
CA LYS A 23 9.25 -10.88 -4.94
C LYS A 23 9.35 -10.68 -3.44
N LYS A 24 10.45 -10.06 -3.00
CA LYS A 24 10.66 -9.78 -1.58
C LYS A 24 9.45 -8.97 -1.15
N HIS A 25 8.72 -9.48 -0.16
CA HIS A 25 7.73 -8.70 0.54
C HIS A 25 8.51 -7.63 1.30
N HIS A 26 8.92 -6.58 0.59
CA HIS A 26 9.45 -5.39 1.23
C HIS A 26 8.34 -4.92 2.15
N HIS A 27 8.56 -5.14 3.44
CA HIS A 27 7.72 -4.57 4.45
C HIS A 27 7.76 -3.06 4.19
N LYS A 28 6.58 -2.45 4.03
CA LYS A 28 6.49 -1.00 3.81
C LYS A 28 6.63 -0.31 5.16
N GLU A 29 7.77 -0.52 5.82
CA GLU A 29 8.13 0.10 7.11
C GLU A 29 8.08 1.62 7.03
N TRP A 30 8.21 2.18 5.83
CA TRP A 30 8.06 3.60 5.59
C TRP A 30 6.64 4.13 5.83
N ILE A 31 5.59 3.29 5.82
CA ILE A 31 4.23 3.78 6.08
C ILE A 31 4.10 4.09 7.57
N THR A 32 3.87 5.36 7.87
CA THR A 32 3.70 5.83 9.25
C THR A 32 2.33 5.44 9.82
N VAL A 33 2.23 5.37 11.14
CA VAL A 33 0.97 5.13 11.86
C VAL A 33 -0.09 6.19 11.51
N ASP A 34 0.32 7.46 11.39
CA ASP A 34 -0.57 8.56 10.96
C ASP A 34 -1.16 8.32 9.56
N THR A 35 -0.37 7.80 8.61
CA THR A 35 -0.89 7.41 7.30
C THR A 35 -1.87 6.23 7.40
N LEU A 36 -1.63 5.27 8.29
CA LEU A 36 -2.57 4.15 8.52
C LEU A 36 -3.90 4.64 9.09
N ASP A 37 -3.88 5.58 10.03
CA ASP A 37 -5.09 6.18 10.60
C ASP A 37 -5.90 6.92 9.53
N LYS A 38 -5.25 7.68 8.66
CA LYS A 38 -5.90 8.35 7.51
C LYS A 38 -6.50 7.34 6.51
N ILE A 39 -5.85 6.19 6.30
CA ILE A 39 -6.41 5.11 5.46
C ILE A 39 -7.67 4.51 6.10
N ARG A 40 -7.67 4.36 7.42
CA ARG A 40 -8.85 3.90 8.17
C ARG A 40 -9.98 4.92 8.07
N GLU A 41 -9.69 6.20 8.25
CA GLU A 41 -10.67 7.28 8.10
C GLU A 41 -11.28 7.28 6.68
N ARG A 42 -10.45 7.20 5.64
CA ARG A 42 -10.91 7.09 4.25
C ARG A 42 -11.86 5.91 4.06
N SER A 43 -11.57 4.77 4.70
CA SER A 43 -12.41 3.57 4.64
C SER A 43 -13.78 3.81 5.29
N ASN A 44 -13.81 4.51 6.42
CA ASN A 44 -15.06 4.90 7.08
C ASN A 44 -15.89 5.84 6.20
N LYS A 45 -15.26 6.85 5.56
CA LYS A 45 -15.95 7.74 4.61
C LYS A 45 -16.50 6.98 3.40
N LYS A 46 -15.77 5.96 2.92
CA LYS A 46 -16.27 5.09 1.85
C LYS A 46 -17.49 4.28 2.28
N ALA A 47 -17.52 3.79 3.52
CA ALA A 47 -18.67 3.09 4.07
C ALA A 47 -19.91 4.01 4.12
N ALA A 48 -19.74 5.26 4.54
CA ALA A 48 -20.83 6.25 4.55
C ALA A 48 -21.45 6.50 3.16
N ILE A 49 -20.62 6.53 2.09
CA ILE A 49 -21.12 6.61 0.71
C ILE A 49 -21.94 5.38 0.34
N ASN A 50 -21.47 4.20 0.71
CA ASN A 50 -22.12 2.94 0.37
C ASN A 50 -23.46 2.74 1.09
N THR A 51 -23.60 3.26 2.32
CA THR A 51 -24.83 3.18 3.11
C THR A 51 -25.84 4.30 2.81
N SER A 52 -25.41 5.38 2.16
CA SER A 52 -26.29 6.51 1.83
C SER A 52 -27.42 6.13 0.87
N ARG A 53 -28.67 6.42 1.26
CA ARG A 53 -29.88 6.11 0.48
C ARG A 53 -30.31 7.27 -0.43
N MET A 54 -30.11 8.51 0.01
CA MET A 54 -30.50 9.71 -0.71
C MET A 54 -29.33 10.28 -1.54
N ARG A 55 -29.64 10.87 -2.70
CA ARG A 55 -28.62 11.43 -3.61
C ARG A 55 -27.84 12.60 -2.98
N ALA A 56 -28.49 13.45 -2.20
CA ALA A 56 -27.85 14.61 -1.56
C ALA A 56 -26.81 14.17 -0.51
N GLU A 57 -27.20 13.25 0.38
CA GLU A 57 -26.30 12.65 1.37
C GLU A 57 -25.11 11.94 0.70
N LYS A 58 -25.39 11.21 -0.38
CA LYS A 58 -24.33 10.54 -1.16
C LYS A 58 -23.34 11.55 -1.76
N ALA A 59 -23.82 12.66 -2.29
CA ALA A 59 -22.98 13.71 -2.86
C ALA A 59 -22.09 14.37 -1.79
N LYS A 60 -22.65 14.64 -0.60
CA LYS A 60 -21.88 15.18 0.54
C LYS A 60 -20.81 14.19 1.01
N ALA A 61 -21.17 12.93 1.24
CA ALA A 61 -20.22 11.89 1.63
C ALA A 61 -19.12 11.67 0.57
N GLN A 62 -19.47 11.80 -0.72
CA GLN A 62 -18.51 11.71 -1.82
C GLN A 62 -17.51 12.87 -1.82
N ALA A 63 -17.94 14.09 -1.49
CA ALA A 63 -17.06 15.25 -1.34
C ALA A 63 -16.06 15.02 -0.20
N GLU A 64 -16.52 14.57 0.97
CA GLU A 64 -15.67 14.27 2.13
C GLU A 64 -14.65 13.16 1.82
N TYR A 65 -15.08 12.06 1.20
CA TYR A 65 -14.17 10.98 0.78
C TYR A 65 -13.10 11.47 -0.19
N THR A 66 -13.47 12.37 -1.11
CA THR A 66 -12.53 12.90 -2.11
C THR A 66 -11.41 13.68 -1.43
N GLU A 67 -11.72 14.46 -0.39
CA GLU A 67 -10.72 15.22 0.34
C GLU A 67 -9.79 14.31 1.16
N VAL A 68 -10.34 13.38 1.95
CA VAL A 68 -9.53 12.43 2.73
C VAL A 68 -8.67 11.55 1.81
N ASN A 69 -9.19 11.15 0.65
CA ASN A 69 -8.41 10.37 -0.32
C ASN A 69 -7.23 11.16 -0.91
N LYS A 70 -7.36 12.47 -1.12
CA LYS A 70 -6.22 13.33 -1.52
C LYS A 70 -5.17 13.38 -0.41
N GLN A 71 -5.59 13.52 0.85
CA GLN A 71 -4.68 13.56 1.99
C GLN A 71 -3.90 12.26 2.16
N VAL A 72 -4.58 11.10 2.06
CA VAL A 72 -3.93 9.77 2.07
C VAL A 72 -2.88 9.65 0.96
N LYS A 73 -3.20 10.09 -0.27
CA LYS A 73 -2.22 10.05 -1.37
C LYS A 73 -0.99 10.93 -1.09
N ARG A 74 -1.19 12.10 -0.49
CA ARG A 74 -0.10 13.00 -0.10
C ARG A 74 0.75 12.41 1.02
N SER A 75 0.13 11.85 2.07
CA SER A 75 0.86 11.27 3.20
C SER A 75 1.70 10.07 2.77
N ILE A 76 1.13 9.16 1.96
CA ILE A 76 1.87 8.04 1.38
C ILE A 76 3.08 8.52 0.56
N ARG A 77 2.94 9.60 -0.21
CA ARG A 77 4.07 10.16 -0.97
C ARG A 77 5.13 10.73 -0.04
N ASN A 78 4.72 11.46 0.99
CA ASN A 78 5.61 12.10 1.96
C ASN A 78 6.40 11.06 2.78
N ASP A 79 5.71 10.05 3.28
CA ASP A 79 6.29 8.94 4.03
C ASP A 79 7.38 8.23 3.22
N LYS A 80 7.12 7.99 1.93
CA LYS A 80 8.11 7.41 1.01
C LYS A 80 9.30 8.35 0.78
N CYS A 81 9.07 9.64 0.61
CA CYS A 81 10.14 10.63 0.42
C CYS A 81 11.06 10.67 1.65
N LYS A 82 10.49 10.78 2.86
CA LYS A 82 11.25 10.79 4.12
C LYS A 82 12.09 9.54 4.28
N TYR A 83 11.51 8.36 4.04
CA TYR A 83 12.25 7.11 4.14
C TYR A 83 13.46 7.05 3.19
N VAL A 84 13.32 7.53 1.95
CA VAL A 84 14.44 7.57 0.99
C VAL A 84 15.50 8.59 1.43
N GLU A 85 15.08 9.74 1.97
CA GLU A 85 15.97 10.78 2.49
C GLU A 85 16.78 10.29 3.71
N ASP A 86 16.13 9.60 4.65
CA ASP A 86 16.78 9.01 5.83
C ASP A 86 17.82 7.93 5.43
N LEU A 87 17.49 7.11 4.44
CA LEU A 87 18.43 6.13 3.87
C LEU A 87 19.63 6.81 3.21
N ALA A 88 19.40 7.88 2.45
CA ALA A 88 20.47 8.63 1.79
C ALA A 88 21.40 9.29 2.82
N MET A 89 20.82 9.92 3.86
CA MET A 89 21.58 10.53 4.96
C MET A 89 22.41 9.49 5.72
N THR A 90 21.86 8.29 5.96
CA THR A 90 22.57 7.19 6.61
C THR A 90 23.76 6.72 5.76
N ALA A 91 23.57 6.58 4.44
CA ALA A 91 24.63 6.20 3.52
C ALA A 91 25.74 7.27 3.41
N GLU A 92 25.37 8.55 3.38
CA GLU A 92 26.33 9.65 3.33
C GLU A 92 27.19 9.69 4.60
N LYS A 93 26.58 9.50 5.78
CA LYS A 93 27.31 9.45 7.05
C LYS A 93 28.33 8.30 7.07
N ALA A 94 27.93 7.10 6.61
CA ALA A 94 28.81 5.94 6.53
C ALA A 94 29.97 6.09 5.55
N ALA A 95 29.86 6.95 4.54
CA ALA A 95 30.94 7.24 3.59
C ALA A 95 31.92 8.32 4.08
N ARG A 96 31.53 9.10 5.10
CA ARG A 96 32.38 10.12 5.75
C ARG A 96 33.17 9.56 6.94
N GLU A 97 32.74 8.41 7.49
CA GLU A 97 33.50 7.59 8.45
C GLU A 97 34.60 6.80 7.73
#